data_AF-A0A1F9UML6-F1
#
_entry.id   AF-A0A1F9UML6-F1
#
_cell.length_a   1.000
_cell.length_b   1.000
_cell.length_c   1.000
_cell.angle_alpha   90.00
_cell.angle_beta   90.00
_cell.angle_gamma   90.00
#
_symmetry.space_group_name_H-M   'P 1'
#
loop_
_entity.id
_entity.type
_entity.pdbx_description
1 polymer ?
#
loop_
_entity_poly.entity_id
_entity_poly.type
_entity_poly.pdbx_seq_one_letter_code
_entity_poly.pdbx_strand_id
1 'polypeptide(L)'
;MVLKMGGGQSAVVKMRWHEPVSWRKGNMKSRVKEVQDLGAALYDGLPRACAERWLTVKDGGTQEEDKVRYYLEPRIKMVVPYRQTFISGRERTIVDGTAKVYVEDLLTD
;
A
#
# COMPACT_ATOMS: atom_id res chain seq x y z
N MET A 1 -12.21 -43.09 21.43
CA MET A 1 -12.28 -41.61 21.50
C MET A 1 -11.98 -41.06 20.13
N VAL A 2 -12.98 -40.50 19.45
CA VAL A 2 -12.82 -39.89 18.12
C VAL A 2 -13.15 -38.42 18.28
N LEU A 3 -12.13 -37.57 18.19
CA LEU A 3 -12.26 -36.11 18.19
C LEU A 3 -12.87 -35.68 16.85
N LYS A 4 -14.16 -35.35 16.88
CA LYS A 4 -14.88 -34.74 15.77
C LYS A 4 -14.65 -33.23 15.84
N MET A 5 -13.58 -32.73 15.20
CA MET A 5 -13.42 -31.28 15.04
C MET A 5 -14.36 -30.78 13.95
N GLY A 6 -15.26 -29.89 14.38
CA GLY A 6 -16.28 -29.25 13.56
C GLY A 6 -15.70 -28.40 12.44
N GLY A 7 -16.49 -28.27 11.39
CA GLY A 7 -16.16 -27.48 10.22
C GLY A 7 -15.93 -26.02 10.54
N GLY A 8 -14.76 -25.53 10.14
CA GLY A 8 -14.57 -24.14 9.78
C GLY A 8 -14.45 -24.09 8.26
N GLN A 9 -15.52 -23.73 7.57
CA GLN A 9 -15.40 -23.30 6.18
C GLN A 9 -14.48 -22.07 6.20
N SER A 10 -13.23 -22.23 5.75
CA SER A 10 -12.40 -21.09 5.39
C SER A 10 -13.16 -20.35 4.30
N ALA A 11 -13.73 -19.19 4.64
CA ALA A 11 -14.19 -18.25 3.66
C ALA A 11 -12.97 -17.84 2.85
N VAL A 12 -12.73 -18.55 1.74
CA VAL A 12 -11.86 -18.10 0.68
C VAL A 12 -12.52 -16.83 0.16
N VAL A 13 -12.13 -15.68 0.72
CA VAL A 13 -12.47 -14.38 0.17
C VAL A 13 -11.86 -14.39 -1.20
N LYS A 14 -12.67 -14.73 -2.21
CA LYS A 14 -12.36 -14.50 -3.62
C LYS A 14 -12.31 -12.99 -3.79
N MET A 15 -11.19 -12.39 -3.39
CA MET A 15 -10.82 -11.05 -3.84
C MET A 15 -10.77 -11.15 -5.36
N ARG A 16 -11.77 -10.55 -6.01
CA ARG A 16 -11.83 -10.40 -7.45
C ARG A 16 -10.75 -9.38 -7.77
N TRP A 17 -9.52 -9.87 -7.96
CA TRP A 17 -8.38 -9.04 -8.27
C TRP A 17 -8.67 -8.35 -9.61
N HIS A 18 -8.93 -7.04 -9.55
CA HIS A 18 -8.80 -6.22 -10.74
C HIS A 18 -7.37 -6.43 -11.23
N GLU A 19 -7.25 -6.77 -12.52
CA GLU A 19 -6.00 -6.92 -13.26
C GLU A 19 -5.02 -5.77 -12.89
N PRO A 20 -3.69 -5.98 -12.98
CA PRO A 20 -2.73 -4.90 -12.73
C PRO A 20 -3.17 -3.68 -13.52
N VAL A 21 -3.57 -2.63 -12.80
CA VAL A 21 -4.32 -1.49 -13.32
C VAL A 21 -3.63 -1.03 -14.60
N SER A 22 -4.21 -1.33 -15.76
CA SER A 22 -3.64 -0.88 -17.01
C SER A 22 -3.74 0.63 -16.99
N TRP A 23 -2.62 1.31 -16.84
CA TRP A 23 -2.54 2.75 -16.69
C TRP A 23 -2.90 3.47 -18.00
N ARG A 24 -4.14 3.34 -18.49
CA ARG A 24 -4.63 4.06 -19.67
C ARG A 24 -5.14 5.44 -19.27
N LYS A 25 -4.90 6.43 -20.14
CA LYS A 25 -5.33 7.85 -20.11
C LYS A 25 -6.70 8.06 -19.42
N GLY A 26 -6.69 8.20 -18.10
CA GLY A 26 -7.82 8.66 -17.30
C GLY A 26 -7.65 10.14 -16.94
N ASN A 27 -8.74 10.85 -16.71
CA ASN A 27 -8.71 12.20 -16.12
C ASN A 27 -7.93 12.15 -14.79
N MET A 28 -7.08 13.15 -14.52
CA MET A 28 -6.25 13.25 -13.31
C MET A 28 -7.05 13.00 -12.02
N LYS A 29 -8.30 13.47 -11.97
CA LYS A 29 -9.18 13.24 -10.81
C LYS A 29 -9.47 11.74 -10.57
N SER A 30 -9.67 10.99 -11.65
CA SER A 30 -9.86 9.53 -11.57
C SER A 30 -8.56 8.85 -11.13
N ARG A 31 -7.40 9.32 -11.61
CA ARG A 31 -6.09 8.79 -11.21
C ARG A 31 -5.79 8.99 -9.74
N VAL A 32 -6.03 10.20 -9.24
CA VAL A 32 -5.88 10.51 -7.81
C VAL A 32 -6.78 9.62 -6.98
N LYS A 33 -8.02 9.37 -7.44
CA LYS A 33 -8.93 8.44 -6.76
C LYS A 33 -8.40 7.00 -6.76
N GLU A 34 -7.93 6.49 -7.89
CA GLU A 34 -7.31 5.15 -7.97
C GLU A 34 -6.12 5.01 -7.00
N VAL A 35 -5.29 6.06 -6.92
CA VAL A 35 -4.14 6.08 -6.00
C VAL A 35 -4.59 6.19 -4.53
N GLN A 36 -5.65 6.95 -4.24
CA GLN A 36 -6.24 7.00 -2.90
C GLN A 36 -6.82 5.65 -2.48
N ASP A 37 -7.50 4.95 -3.40
CA ASP A 37 -8.02 3.60 -3.16
C ASP A 37 -6.86 2.61 -2.91
N LEU A 38 -5.75 2.75 -3.64
CA LEU A 38 -4.53 1.97 -3.38
C LEU A 38 -3.89 2.31 -2.03
N GLY A 39 -3.84 3.59 -1.65
CA GLY A 39 -3.38 4.03 -0.33
C GLY A 39 -4.26 3.52 0.80
N ALA A 40 -5.58 3.42 0.60
CA ALA A 40 -6.51 2.85 1.55
C ALA A 40 -6.34 1.32 1.69
N ALA A 41 -5.90 0.64 0.63
CA ALA A 41 -5.54 -0.78 0.68
C ALA A 41 -4.25 -1.04 1.50
N LEU A 42 -3.42 -0.01 1.73
CA LEU A 42 -2.27 -0.06 2.65
C LEU A 42 -2.74 0.23 4.08
N TYR A 43 -3.30 -0.79 4.72
CA TYR A 43 -3.82 -0.69 6.08
C TYR A 43 -2.74 -0.86 7.16
N ASP A 44 -3.01 -0.37 8.37
CA ASP A 44 -2.12 -0.50 9.54
C ASP A 44 -1.77 -1.97 9.81
N GLY A 45 -0.50 -2.27 10.01
CA GLY A 45 -0.03 -3.63 10.25
C GLY A 45 0.27 -4.44 8.98
N LEU A 46 0.04 -3.89 7.79
CA LEU A 46 0.48 -4.52 6.54
C LEU A 46 2.02 -4.62 6.52
N PRO A 47 2.62 -5.78 6.24
CA PRO A 47 4.07 -5.90 6.16
C PRO A 47 4.68 -5.00 5.08
N ARG A 48 5.82 -4.37 5.37
CA ARG A 48 6.53 -3.49 4.43
C ARG A 48 6.78 -4.16 3.07
N ALA A 49 7.17 -5.43 3.07
CA ALA A 49 7.37 -6.18 1.82
C ALA A 49 6.09 -6.29 0.96
N CYS A 50 4.91 -6.33 1.57
CA CYS A 50 3.64 -6.33 0.84
C CYS A 50 3.34 -4.95 0.26
N ALA A 51 3.56 -3.89 1.06
CA ALA A 51 3.40 -2.51 0.61
C ALA A 51 4.37 -2.16 -0.53
N GLU A 52 5.65 -2.50 -0.39
CA GLU A 52 6.69 -2.30 -1.42
C GLU A 52 6.46 -3.15 -2.69
N ARG A 53 5.71 -4.26 -2.59
CA ARG A 53 5.30 -5.02 -3.78
C ARG A 53 4.29 -4.25 -4.64
N TRP A 54 3.50 -3.38 -4.02
CA TRP A 54 2.57 -2.49 -4.72
C TRP A 54 3.23 -1.16 -5.10
N LEU A 55 4.28 -0.78 -4.37
CA LEU A 55 4.99 0.49 -4.50
C LEU A 55 6.47 0.26 -4.78
N THR A 56 6.84 0.24 -6.05
CA THR A 56 8.20 -0.15 -6.46
C THR A 56 9.13 1.04 -6.70
N VAL A 57 8.60 2.22 -7.02
CA VAL A 57 9.43 3.40 -7.34
C VAL A 57 9.54 4.31 -6.13
N LYS A 58 10.69 4.26 -5.47
CA LYS A 58 11.06 5.18 -4.40
C LYS A 58 11.36 6.56 -4.99
N ASP A 59 10.78 7.62 -4.40
CA ASP A 59 10.92 9.02 -4.87
C ASP A 59 12.37 9.54 -4.79
N GLY A 60 13.31 8.77 -4.21
CA GLY A 60 14.74 9.09 -4.18
C GLY A 60 15.14 10.32 -3.34
N GLY A 61 14.18 11.14 -2.88
CA GLY A 61 14.40 12.22 -1.92
C GLY A 61 14.85 11.71 -0.55
N THR A 62 15.03 12.60 0.44
CA THR A 62 15.39 12.20 1.81
C THR A 62 14.32 11.27 2.39
N GLN A 63 14.57 9.96 2.32
CA GLN A 63 13.65 8.93 2.81
C GLN A 63 14.01 8.65 4.27
N GLU A 64 13.09 8.96 5.18
CA GLU A 64 13.23 8.51 6.57
C GLU A 64 12.87 7.02 6.64
N GLU A 65 13.53 6.25 7.51
CA GLU A 65 13.26 4.82 7.63
C GLU A 65 11.83 4.53 8.10
N ASP A 66 11.26 5.43 8.92
CA ASP A 66 9.88 5.39 9.41
C ASP A 66 8.85 5.96 8.43
N LYS A 67 9.26 6.65 7.36
CA LYS A 67 8.35 7.19 6.34
C LYS A 67 8.99 7.18 4.96
N VAL A 68 8.52 6.27 4.11
CA VAL A 68 9.04 6.15 2.75
C VAL A 68 8.08 6.81 1.77
N ARG A 69 8.63 7.64 0.88
CA ARG A 69 7.90 8.26 -0.22
C ARG A 69 8.10 7.50 -1.52
N TYR A 70 7.00 7.23 -2.20
CA TYR A 70 6.94 6.54 -3.48
C TYR A 70 6.40 7.46 -4.56
N TYR A 71 6.96 7.33 -5.75
CA TYR A 71 6.52 8.00 -6.95
C TYR A 71 5.62 7.06 -7.73
N LEU A 72 4.36 7.44 -7.93
CA LEU A 72 3.37 6.62 -8.62
C LEU A 72 3.15 7.10 -10.05
N GLU A 73 3.10 8.41 -10.23
CA GLU A 73 3.01 9.09 -11.52
C GLU A 73 3.78 10.42 -11.45
N PRO A 74 4.08 11.08 -12.60
CA PRO A 74 4.76 12.37 -12.66
C PRO A 74 4.28 13.48 -11.74
N ARG A 75 3.03 13.42 -11.31
CA ARG A 75 2.44 14.41 -10.43
C ARG A 75 1.87 13.79 -9.16
N ILE A 76 2.00 12.49 -8.96
CA ILE A 76 1.37 11.80 -7.82
C ILE A 76 2.42 11.03 -7.04
N LYS A 77 2.57 11.43 -5.78
CA LYS A 77 3.45 10.81 -4.81
C LYS A 77 2.62 10.23 -3.66
N MET A 78 3.14 9.21 -3.01
CA MET A 78 2.52 8.65 -1.83
C MET A 78 3.54 8.44 -0.72
N VAL A 79 3.21 8.88 0.49
CA VAL A 79 4.03 8.65 1.69
C VAL A 79 3.39 7.54 2.49
N VAL A 80 4.16 6.50 2.75
CA VAL A 80 3.74 5.37 3.58
C VAL A 80 4.54 5.41 4.87
N PRO A 81 3.87 5.62 6.02
CA PRO A 81 4.49 5.49 7.33
C PRO A 81 4.74 4.01 7.66
N TYR A 82 5.88 3.72 8.27
CA TYR A 82 6.31 2.41 8.71
C TYR A 82 6.79 2.47 10.15
N ARG A 83 6.58 1.37 10.89
CA ARG A 83 7.19 1.15 12.20
C ARG A 83 7.87 -0.21 12.26
N GLN A 84 8.96 -0.27 13.01
CA GLN A 84 9.54 -1.55 13.43
C GLN A 84 8.72 -2.12 14.60
N THR A 85 8.47 -3.42 14.55
CA THR A 85 7.76 -4.16 15.58
C THR A 85 8.39 -5.54 15.75
N PHE A 86 8.23 -6.14 16.93
CA PHE A 86 8.67 -7.50 17.23
C PHE A 86 7.46 -8.42 17.27
N ILE A 87 7.27 -9.21 16.21
CA ILE A 87 6.18 -10.20 16.13
C ILE A 87 6.81 -11.59 16.15
N SER A 88 6.40 -12.40 17.14
CA SER A 88 6.89 -13.78 17.31
C SER A 88 8.42 -13.89 17.39
N GLY A 89 9.07 -12.94 18.09
CA GLY A 89 10.52 -12.95 18.31
C GLY A 89 11.37 -12.58 17.09
N ARG A 90 10.77 -12.04 16.03
CA ARG A 90 11.49 -11.50 14.86
C ARG A 90 11.14 -10.02 14.67
N GLU A 91 12.16 -9.23 14.37
CA GLU A 91 11.95 -7.85 13.94
C GLU A 91 11.24 -7.84 12.58
N ARG A 92 10.19 -7.03 12.47
CA ARG A 92 9.42 -6.82 11.25
C ARG A 92 9.10 -5.34 11.11
N THR A 93 9.08 -4.87 9.86
CA THR A 93 8.58 -3.53 9.54
C THR A 93 7.18 -3.64 8.97
N ILE A 94 6.25 -2.88 9.54
CA ILE A 94 4.83 -2.84 9.13
C ILE A 94 4.41 -1.40 8.85
N VAL A 95 3.37 -1.22 8.06
CA VAL A 95 2.73 0.08 7.85
C VAL A 95 2.17 0.59 9.18
N ASP A 96 2.40 1.86 9.48
CA ASP A 96 1.99 2.53 10.72
C ASP A 96 0.96 3.63 10.43
N GLY A 97 -0.31 3.25 10.36
CA GLY A 97 -1.42 4.14 10.00
C GLY A 97 -1.67 4.25 8.50
N THR A 98 -2.20 5.40 8.07
CA THR A 98 -2.72 5.59 6.71
C THR A 98 -1.68 6.21 5.76
N ALA A 99 -1.55 5.65 4.57
CA ALA A 99 -0.75 6.24 3.50
C ALA A 99 -1.34 7.58 3.04
N LYS A 100 -0.48 8.58 2.81
CA LYS A 100 -0.87 9.93 2.38
C LYS A 100 -0.51 10.14 0.92
N VAL A 101 -1.49 10.54 0.12
CA VAL A 101 -1.29 10.85 -1.30
C VAL A 101 -1.08 12.34 -1.47
N TYR A 102 -0.07 12.70 -2.24
CA TYR A 102 0.29 14.07 -2.59
C TYR A 102 0.23 14.22 -4.10
N VAL A 103 -0.40 15.32 -4.53
CA VAL A 103 -0.42 15.71 -5.93
C VAL A 103 0.43 16.96 -6.06
N GLU A 104 1.50 16.89 -6.84
CA GLU A 104 2.29 18.06 -7.18
C GLU A 104 1.62 18.74 -8.38
N ASP A 105 1.18 19.98 -8.20
CA ASP A 105 0.84 20.84 -9.33
C ASP A 105 2.14 21.12 -10.09
N LEU A 106 2.13 20.89 -11.40
CA LEU A 106 3.17 21.46 -12.23
C LEU A 106 2.96 22.95 -12.15
N LEU A 107 3.87 23.66 -11.47
CA LEU A 107 4.02 25.09 -11.65
C LEU A 107 4.26 25.32 -13.15
N THR A 108 3.20 25.59 -13.89
CA THR A 108 3.25 26.22 -15.20
C THR A 108 3.67 27.66 -14.93
N ASP A 109 4.95 27.95 -15.20
CA ASP A 109 5.44 29.30 -15.48
C ASP A 109 4.80 29.82 -16.78
#